data_AF-A0A838ES52-F1
#
_entry.id   AF-A0A838ES52-F1
#
_cell.length_a   1.000
_cell.length_b   1.000
_cell.length_c   1.000
_cell.angle_alpha   90.00
_cell.angle_beta   90.00
_cell.angle_gamma   90.00
#
_symmetry.space_group_name_H-M   'P 1'
#
loop_
_entity.id
_entity.type
_entity.pdbx_description
1 polymer ?
#
loop_
_entity_poly.entity_id
_entity_poly.type
_entity_poly.pdbx_seq_one_letter_code
_entity_poly.pdbx_strand_id
1 'polypeptide(L)' 'MDFDPNLVKKALDAVPYPIGKSHLIQLVGQHGVNEQVVGMLELLPDKTFNSSAEVQEMISKGSGNLGSMSNLGGLFK' A
#
# COMPACT_ATOMS: atom_id res chain seq x y z
N MET A 1 -8.54 13.74 3.11
CA MET A 1 -7.49 13.69 2.09
C MET A 1 -7.58 12.31 1.48
N ASP A 2 -8.11 12.25 0.26
CA ASP A 2 -8.66 11.04 -0.34
C ASP A 2 -7.56 10.05 -0.75
N PHE A 3 -7.79 8.77 -0.51
CA PHE A 3 -6.99 7.70 -1.06
C PHE A 3 -7.38 7.53 -2.53
N ASP A 4 -6.47 7.86 -3.44
CA ASP A 4 -6.67 7.71 -4.88
C ASP A 4 -6.06 6.40 -5.40
N PRO A 5 -6.85 5.31 -5.52
CA PRO A 5 -6.35 4.03 -6.03
C PRO A 5 -5.85 4.12 -7.47
N ASN A 6 -6.33 5.11 -8.24
CA ASN A 6 -5.89 5.36 -9.61
C ASN A 6 -4.44 5.85 -9.68
N LEU A 7 -4.01 6.69 -8.73
CA LEU A 7 -2.61 7.15 -8.66
C LEU A 7 -1.68 6.02 -8.30
N VAL A 8 -2.09 5.17 -7.36
CA VAL A 8 -1.35 3.95 -6.99
C VAL A 8 -1.22 3.04 -8.20
N LYS A 9 -2.32 2.74 -8.91
CA LYS A 9 -2.29 1.90 -10.12
C LYS A 9 -1.35 2.46 -11.18
N LYS A 10 -1.37 3.78 -11.42
CA LYS A 10 -0.50 4.44 -12.41
C LYS A 10 0.98 4.41 -12.00
N ALA A 11 1.29 4.63 -10.72
CA ALA A 11 2.64 4.50 -10.21
C ALA A 11 3.13 3.04 -10.35
N LEU A 12 2.30 2.06 -9.99
CA LEU A 12 2.63 0.65 -10.11
C LEU A 12 2.81 0.19 -11.56
N ASP A 13 2.12 0.78 -12.52
CA ASP A 13 2.26 0.48 -13.96
C ASP A 13 3.58 0.99 -14.54
N ALA A 14 4.07 2.13 -14.02
CA ALA A 14 5.33 2.74 -14.42
C ALA A 14 6.58 2.12 -13.77
N VAL A 15 6.39 1.21 -12.81
CA VAL A 15 7.48 0.60 -12.04
C VAL A 15 8.07 -0.60 -12.81
N PRO A 16 9.40 -0.67 -12.98
CA PRO A 16 10.05 -1.84 -13.56
C PRO A 16 10.04 -3.00 -12.57
N TYR A 17 9.29 -4.06 -12.86
CA TYR A 17 9.31 -5.29 -12.10
C TYR A 17 10.46 -6.20 -12.57
N PRO A 18 11.08 -6.98 -11.66
CA PRO A 18 10.78 -7.13 -10.24
C PRO A 18 11.31 -5.97 -9.36
N ILE A 19 10.55 -5.56 -8.36
CA ILE A 19 10.91 -4.46 -7.45
C ILE A 19 10.81 -4.86 -5.97
N GLY A 20 11.75 -4.45 -5.14
CA GLY A 20 11.69 -4.63 -3.69
C GLY A 20 10.80 -3.59 -3.00
N LYS A 21 10.19 -3.95 -1.86
CA LYS A 21 9.34 -3.07 -1.05
C LYS A 21 9.95 -1.67 -0.84
N SER A 22 11.19 -1.58 -0.38
CA SER A 22 11.86 -0.31 -0.09
C SER A 22 12.00 0.58 -1.33
N HIS A 23 12.36 -0.01 -2.47
CA HIS A 23 12.51 0.72 -3.73
C HIS A 23 11.16 1.15 -4.29
N LEU A 24 10.13 0.31 -4.09
CA LEU A 24 8.75 0.64 -4.44
C LEU A 24 8.26 1.85 -3.64
N ILE A 25 8.47 1.87 -2.31
CA ILE A 25 8.12 3.00 -1.44
C ILE A 25 8.84 4.27 -1.90
N GLN A 26 10.12 4.18 -2.27
CA GLN A 26 10.87 5.33 -2.76
C GLN A 26 10.30 5.87 -4.09
N LEU A 27 10.01 5.00 -5.07
CA LEU A 27 9.42 5.42 -6.34
C LEU A 27 8.03 6.02 -6.15
N VAL A 28 7.18 5.34 -5.39
CA VAL A 28 5.81 5.78 -5.10
C VAL A 28 5.82 7.10 -4.32
N GLY A 29 6.72 7.27 -3.35
CA GLY A 29 6.92 8.54 -2.65
C GLY A 29 7.36 9.69 -3.58
N GLN A 30 8.23 9.41 -4.55
CA GLN A 30 8.64 10.40 -5.57
C GLN A 30 7.51 10.76 -6.55
N HIS A 31 6.57 9.84 -6.79
CA HIS A 31 5.42 10.05 -7.66
C HIS A 31 4.30 10.91 -7.03
N GLY A 32 4.52 11.48 -5.84
CA GLY A 32 3.56 12.35 -5.15
C GLY A 32 2.40 11.58 -4.54
N VAL A 33 2.60 10.30 -4.23
CA VAL A 33 1.57 9.45 -3.69
C VAL A 33 1.46 9.70 -2.17
N ASN A 34 0.23 9.75 -1.67
CA ASN A 34 -0.09 10.19 -0.31
C ASN A 34 0.61 9.31 0.76
N GLU A 35 0.96 9.90 1.90
CA GLU A 35 1.59 9.25 3.07
C GLU A 35 0.80 8.01 3.52
N GLN A 36 -0.52 8.03 3.37
CA GLN A 36 -1.36 6.87 3.69
C GLN A 36 -1.05 5.66 2.81
N VAL A 37 -0.73 5.85 1.53
CA VAL A 37 -0.31 4.77 0.62
C VAL A 37 1.07 4.27 1.00
N VAL A 38 1.99 5.18 1.34
CA VAL A 38 3.33 4.82 1.81
C VAL A 38 3.23 3.97 3.08
N GLY A 39 2.43 4.37 4.06
CA GLY A 39 2.21 3.60 5.28
C GLY A 39 1.64 2.20 5.01
N MET A 40 0.73 2.07 4.03
CA MET A 40 0.22 0.75 3.61
C MET A 40 1.31 -0.10 2.95
N LEU A 41 2.18 0.50 2.14
CA LEU A 41 3.32 -0.17 1.52
C LEU A 41 4.35 -0.58 2.58
N GLU A 42 4.56 0.20 3.63
CA GLU A 42 5.46 -0.12 4.74
C GLU A 42 5.01 -1.36 5.53
N LEU A 43 3.69 -1.52 5.69
CA LEU A 43 3.06 -2.69 6.31
C LEU A 43 3.21 -3.97 5.47
N LEU A 44 3.60 -3.87 4.20
CA LEU A 44 3.85 -5.05 3.39
C LEU A 44 5.09 -5.81 3.87
N PRO A 45 5.11 -7.14 3.73
CA PRO A 45 6.31 -7.92 3.97
C PRO A 45 7.43 -7.43 3.06
N ASP A 46 8.64 -7.40 3.61
CA ASP A 46 9.84 -7.06 2.85
C ASP A 46 10.16 -8.19 1.87
N LYS A 47 9.57 -8.10 0.68
CA LYS A 47 9.76 -9.04 -0.43
C LYS A 47 9.85 -8.31 -1.75
N THR A 48 10.32 -9.04 -2.74
CA THR A 48 10.33 -8.59 -4.12
C THR A 48 8.98 -8.89 -4.76
N PHE A 49 8.33 -7.87 -5.28
CA PHE A 49 7.10 -7.99 -6.04
C PHE A 49 7.46 -8.16 -7.52
N ASN A 50 6.83 -9.13 -8.18
CA ASN A 50 7.09 -9.42 -9.59
C ASN A 50 6.09 -8.75 -10.54
N SER A 51 4.98 -8.24 -9.99
CA SER A 51 3.89 -7.63 -10.78
C SER A 51 3.15 -6.58 -9.96
N SER A 52 2.57 -5.60 -10.66
CA SER A 52 1.68 -4.59 -10.07
C SER A 52 0.45 -5.20 -9.40
N ALA A 53 -0.09 -6.26 -9.99
CA ALA A 53 -1.22 -7.02 -9.43
C ALA A 53 -0.90 -7.59 -8.04
N GLU A 54 0.33 -8.09 -7.83
CA GLU A 54 0.75 -8.64 -6.53
C GLU A 54 0.78 -7.55 -5.46
N VAL A 55 1.26 -6.36 -5.80
CA VAL A 55 1.25 -5.20 -4.89
C VAL A 55 -0.19 -4.76 -4.59
N GLN A 56 -1.05 -4.64 -5.59
CA GLN A 56 -2.45 -4.24 -5.40
C GLN A 56 -3.23 -5.21 -4.51
N GLU A 57 -3.03 -6.51 -4.72
CA GLU A 57 -3.63 -7.55 -3.88
C GLU A 57 -3.16 -7.42 -2.43
N MET A 58 -1.87 -7.16 -2.23
CA MET A 58 -1.27 -7.01 -0.91
C MET A 58 -1.73 -5.74 -0.19
N ILE A 59 -1.86 -4.61 -0.91
CA ILE A 59 -2.45 -3.37 -0.38
C ILE A 59 -3.92 -3.61 -0.01
N SER A 60 -4.69 -4.29 -0.87
CA SER A 60 -6.10 -4.63 -0.58
C SER A 60 -6.22 -5.53 0.65
N LYS A 61 -5.33 -6.50 0.81
CA LYS A 61 -5.28 -7.40 1.97
C LYS A 61 -4.83 -6.67 3.25
N GLY A 62 -3.83 -5.78 3.15
CA GLY A 62 -3.33 -4.97 4.25
C GLY A 62 -4.35 -3.93 4.75
N SER A 63 -5.11 -3.31 3.82
CA SER A 63 -6.20 -2.39 4.14
C SER A 63 -7.36 -3.06 4.85
N GLY A 64 -7.70 -4.30 4.44
CA GLY A 64 -8.83 -5.03 4.99
C GLY A 64 -8.71 -5.32 6.48
N ASN A 65 -7.48 -5.37 7.01
CA ASN A 65 -7.24 -5.59 8.44
C ASN A 65 -7.27 -4.29 9.27
N LEU A 66 -7.10 -3.12 8.63
CA LEU A 66 -7.16 -1.82 9.34
C LEU A 66 -8.60 -1.42 9.69
N GLY A 67 -9.59 -1.85 8.90
CA GLY A 67 -11.01 -1.61 9.16
C GLY A 67 -11.57 -2.35 10.38
N SER A 68 -10.91 -3.44 10.82
CA SER A 68 -11.35 -4.24 11.98
C SER A 68 -10.74 -3.82 13.31
N MET A 69 -9.77 -2.89 13.33
CA MET A 69 -9.17 -2.42 14.60
C MET A 69 -9.85 -1.19 15.20
N SER A 70 -10.71 -0.50 14.46
CA SER A 70 -11.50 0.64 14.98
C SER A 70 -12.70 0.22 15.85
N ASN A 71 -13.05 -1.07 15.91
CA ASN A 71 -14.25 -1.55 16.62
C ASN A 71 -13.99 -2.26 17.96
N LEU A 72 -12.78 -2.19 18.53
CA LEU A 72 -12.50 -2.73 19.87
C LEU A 72 -12.64 -1.71 21.02
N GLY A 73 -13.02 -0.46 20.72
CA GLY A 73 -13.26 0.59 21.72
C GLY A 73 -14.61 0.51 22.47
N GLY A 74 -15.45 -0.49 22.20
CA GLY A 74 -16.82 -0.57 22.74
C GLY A 74 -17.07 -1.62 23.83
N LEU A 75 -16.05 -2.34 24.32
CA LEU A 75 -16.23 -3.46 25.26
C LEU A 75 -16.09 -3.10 26.75
N PHE A 76 -15.98 -1.80 27.07
CA PHE A 76 -16.01 -1.30 28.44
C PHE A 76 -16.84 -0.01 28.55
N LYS A 77 -18.18 -0.11 28.54
CA LYS A 77 -19.08 0.62 29.44
C LYS A 77 -20.53 0.18 29.36
#